data_AF-A0A6N7WBE8-F1
#
_entry.id   AF-A0A6N7WBE8-F1
#
_cell.length_a   1.000
_cell.length_b   1.000
_cell.length_c   1.000
_cell.angle_alpha   90.00
_cell.angle_beta   90.00
_cell.angle_gamma   90.00
#
_symmetry.space_group_name_H-M   'P 1'
#
loop_
_entity.id
_entity.type
_entity.pdbx_description
1 polymer ?
#
loop_
_entity_poly.entity_id
_entity_poly.type
_entity_poly.pdbx_seq_one_letter_code
_entity_poly.pdbx_strand_id
1 'polypeptide(L)'
;MYREERSNMVKMQVLLYPAVNIAGRETEFFHGMNPEKYHCSKKHEKVIKTMFSMMSGMMGGQAGSNMLEEVYLQGRLEKEHIYASPLLDDMHDLPPTLLLFGEHDFLVFEDFAYARTLQKAGTALKMVVYREPALPIRLAWAPG
;
A
#
# COMPACT_ATOMS: atom_id res chain seq x y z
N MET A 1 0.18 -18.62 -10.11
CA MET A 1 1.29 -19.60 -10.14
C MET A 1 1.43 -20.39 -8.83
N TYR A 2 2.05 -19.91 -7.74
CA TYR A 2 2.28 -20.77 -6.55
C TYR A 2 1.02 -21.18 -5.75
N ARG A 3 -0.03 -20.35 -5.73
CA ARG A 3 -1.33 -20.69 -5.10
C ARG A 3 -2.11 -21.73 -5.90
N GLU A 4 -2.08 -21.61 -7.23
CA GLU A 4 -2.71 -22.56 -8.17
C GLU A 4 -2.04 -23.93 -8.12
N GLU A 5 -0.71 -23.95 -7.90
CA GLU A 5 0.06 -25.17 -7.73
C GLU A 5 -0.10 -25.82 -6.34
N ARG A 6 -0.77 -25.14 -5.38
CA ARG A 6 -0.97 -25.58 -3.98
C ARG A 6 0.31 -26.10 -3.30
N SER A 7 1.47 -25.64 -3.74
CA SER A 7 2.75 -26.22 -3.36
C SER A 7 3.13 -25.90 -1.90
N ASN A 8 2.44 -24.94 -1.27
CA ASN A 8 2.68 -24.47 0.10
C ASN A 8 4.16 -24.15 0.37
N MET A 9 4.93 -23.81 -0.67
CA MET A 9 6.37 -23.56 -0.58
C MET A 9 6.67 -22.21 0.06
N VAL A 10 5.83 -21.20 -0.19
CA VAL A 10 5.97 -19.87 0.42
C VAL A 10 5.43 -19.93 1.86
N LYS A 11 6.33 -19.80 2.83
CA LYS A 11 5.99 -19.90 4.26
C LYS A 11 5.72 -18.54 4.93
N MET A 12 6.08 -17.45 4.27
CA MET A 12 5.87 -16.09 4.76
C MET A 12 6.00 -15.10 3.60
N GLN A 13 5.31 -13.97 3.71
CA GLN A 13 5.54 -12.80 2.87
C GLN A 13 5.91 -11.57 3.71
N VAL A 14 6.89 -10.80 3.23
CA VAL A 14 7.27 -9.50 3.80
C VAL A 14 7.02 -8.45 2.73
N LEU A 15 6.07 -7.55 3.01
CA LEU A 15 5.63 -6.53 2.07
C LEU A 15 6.08 -5.16 2.55
N LEU A 16 6.77 -4.43 1.68
CA LEU A 16 7.32 -3.09 1.92
C LEU A 16 6.60 -2.12 1.00
N TYR A 17 5.76 -1.25 1.55
CA TYR A 17 5.03 -0.21 0.81
C TYR A 17 4.36 -0.77 -0.47
N PRO A 18 3.57 -1.87 -0.37
CA PRO A 18 3.09 -2.57 -1.56
C PRO A 18 1.96 -1.82 -2.26
N ALA A 19 2.03 -1.73 -3.60
CA ALA A 19 0.86 -1.36 -4.39
C ALA A 19 -0.07 -2.59 -4.52
N VAL A 20 -1.24 -2.53 -3.91
CA VAL A 20 -2.19 -3.65 -3.77
C VAL A 20 -3.53 -3.40 -4.46
N ASN A 21 -3.82 -2.14 -4.84
CA ASN A 21 -5.07 -1.78 -5.52
C ASN A 21 -4.86 -0.73 -6.61
N ILE A 22 -4.02 -1.04 -7.59
CA ILE A 22 -3.75 -0.14 -8.73
C ILE A 22 -5.02 0.20 -9.54
N ALA A 23 -6.08 -0.60 -9.44
CA ALA A 23 -7.38 -0.29 -10.03
C ALA A 23 -8.10 0.88 -9.34
N GLY A 24 -7.73 1.22 -8.11
CA GLY A 24 -8.42 2.19 -7.27
C GLY A 24 -9.84 1.75 -6.91
N ARG A 25 -10.13 0.45 -6.95
CA ARG A 25 -11.50 -0.07 -6.79
C ARG A 25 -11.91 -0.02 -5.33
N GLU A 26 -13.12 0.47 -5.06
CA GLU A 26 -13.68 0.45 -3.72
C GLU A 26 -13.87 -0.98 -3.20
N THR A 27 -13.61 -1.17 -1.91
CA THR A 27 -13.83 -2.41 -1.19
C THR A 27 -14.51 -2.12 0.15
N GLU A 28 -14.77 -3.14 0.95
CA GLU A 28 -15.28 -2.97 2.32
C GLU A 28 -14.37 -2.09 3.20
N PHE A 29 -13.06 -2.08 2.95
CA PHE A 29 -12.09 -1.35 3.75
C PHE A 29 -11.34 -0.24 2.99
N PHE A 30 -11.58 -0.10 1.68
CA PHE A 30 -10.99 0.95 0.85
C PHE A 30 -12.07 1.80 0.20
N HIS A 31 -12.05 3.10 0.48
CA HIS A 31 -13.01 4.09 -0.04
C HIS A 31 -12.28 5.30 -0.66
N GLY A 32 -11.15 5.02 -1.32
CA GLY A 32 -10.28 6.05 -1.87
C GLY A 32 -9.41 6.75 -0.83
N MET A 33 -8.53 7.62 -1.32
CA MET A 33 -7.66 8.43 -0.48
C MET A 33 -8.46 9.52 0.23
N ASN A 34 -8.22 9.72 1.53
CA ASN A 34 -8.78 10.83 2.28
C ASN A 34 -7.66 11.71 2.86
N PRO A 35 -7.32 12.83 2.19
CA PRO A 35 -6.28 13.75 2.64
C PRO A 35 -6.44 14.26 4.09
N GLU A 36 -7.67 14.36 4.59
CA GLU A 36 -7.97 14.87 5.94
C GLU A 36 -7.57 13.88 7.03
N LYS A 37 -7.43 12.58 6.69
CA LYS A 37 -7.02 11.55 7.64
C LYS A 37 -5.50 11.48 7.84
N TYR A 38 -4.71 12.21 7.06
CA TYR A 38 -3.26 12.27 7.25
C TYR A 38 -2.89 13.21 8.40
N HIS A 39 -2.05 12.72 9.31
CA HIS A 39 -1.46 13.54 10.35
C HIS A 39 -0.27 14.34 9.81
N CYS A 40 -0.51 15.44 9.12
CA CYS A 40 0.56 16.29 8.60
C CYS A 40 0.91 17.42 9.58
N SER A 41 2.19 17.59 9.91
CA SER A 41 2.66 18.84 10.50
C SER A 41 2.48 19.99 9.48
N LYS A 42 2.12 21.18 9.95
CA LYS A 42 1.97 22.38 9.09
C LYS A 42 3.21 22.66 8.23
N LYS A 43 4.39 22.27 8.70
CA LYS A 43 5.67 22.46 8.00
C LYS A 43 5.80 21.56 6.77
N HIS A 44 5.24 20.35 6.80
CA HIS A 44 5.41 19.35 5.73
C HIS A 44 4.16 19.17 4.87
N GLU A 45 3.03 19.73 5.28
CA GLU A 45 1.74 19.64 4.58
C GLU A 45 1.83 19.96 3.08
N LYS A 46 2.52 21.04 2.71
CA LYS A 46 2.64 21.43 1.29
C LYS A 46 3.40 20.40 0.47
N VAL A 47 4.50 19.87 1.01
CA VAL A 47 5.33 18.86 0.33
C VAL A 47 4.56 17.55 0.18
N ILE A 48 3.91 17.10 1.25
CA ILE A 48 3.11 15.86 1.24
C ILE A 48 1.96 15.96 0.24
N LYS A 49 1.22 17.08 0.22
CA LYS A 49 0.14 17.31 -0.76
C LYS A 49 0.64 17.33 -2.20
N THR A 50 1.79 17.96 -2.47
CA THR A 50 2.40 17.96 -3.80
C THR A 50 2.82 16.55 -4.22
N MET A 51 3.44 15.77 -3.33
CA MET A 51 3.80 14.38 -3.60
C MET A 51 2.57 13.52 -3.93
N PHE A 52 1.49 13.64 -3.16
CA PHE A 52 0.25 12.93 -3.45
C PHE A 52 -0.37 13.30 -4.80
N SER A 53 -0.39 14.59 -5.13
CA SER A 53 -0.90 15.02 -6.44
C SER A 53 -0.06 14.47 -7.59
N MET A 54 1.27 14.43 -7.45
CA MET A 54 2.17 13.91 -8.47
C MET A 54 2.01 12.39 -8.65
N MET A 55 2.00 11.65 -7.54
CA MET A 55 1.84 10.19 -7.57
C MET A 55 0.46 9.77 -8.08
N SER A 56 -0.61 10.47 -7.70
CA SER A 56 -1.94 10.25 -8.25
C SER A 56 -1.98 10.49 -9.76
N GLY A 57 -1.26 11.51 -10.26
CA GLY A 57 -1.13 11.75 -11.70
C GLY A 57 -0.44 10.61 -12.44
N MET A 58 0.65 10.05 -11.88
CA MET A 58 1.41 8.96 -12.51
C MET A 58 0.70 7.61 -12.50
N MET A 59 -0.18 7.37 -11.51
CA MET A 59 -0.90 6.11 -11.33
C MET A 59 -2.30 6.10 -11.98
N GLY A 60 -2.58 7.03 -12.91
CA GLY A 60 -3.84 7.06 -13.66
C GLY A 60 -4.77 8.24 -13.38
N GLY A 61 -4.25 9.36 -12.87
CA GLY A 61 -4.97 10.63 -12.82
C GLY A 61 -5.23 11.19 -14.23
N GLN A 62 -6.27 12.03 -14.38
CA GLN A 62 -6.78 12.54 -15.67
C GLN A 62 -5.79 13.39 -16.51
N ALA A 63 -4.53 13.58 -16.09
CA ALA A 63 -3.66 14.65 -16.59
C ALA A 63 -2.23 14.23 -17.01
N GLY A 64 -1.97 12.96 -17.31
CA GLY A 64 -0.65 12.53 -17.80
C GLY A 64 -0.65 11.07 -18.21
N SER A 65 0.36 10.66 -19.00
CA SER A 65 0.57 9.28 -19.45
C SER A 65 0.29 8.30 -18.31
N ASN A 66 -0.63 7.35 -18.57
CA ASN A 66 -0.98 6.34 -17.59
C ASN A 66 0.17 5.32 -17.58
N MET A 67 1.31 5.64 -16.95
CA MET A 67 2.50 4.79 -16.91
C MET A 67 2.17 3.38 -16.43
N LEU A 68 1.18 3.26 -15.56
CA LEU A 68 0.60 1.99 -15.14
C LEU A 68 0.11 1.16 -16.35
N GLU A 69 -0.67 1.77 -17.23
CA GLU A 69 -1.15 1.12 -18.46
C GLU A 69 -0.04 0.94 -19.48
N GLU A 70 0.77 1.97 -19.72
CA GLU A 70 1.76 1.99 -20.80
C GLU A 70 2.96 1.08 -20.53
N VAL A 71 3.35 0.93 -19.25
CA VAL A 71 4.57 0.21 -18.86
C VAL A 71 4.26 -1.09 -18.14
N TYR A 72 3.35 -1.08 -17.16
CA TYR A 72 3.12 -2.24 -16.31
C TYR A 72 2.10 -3.22 -16.93
N LEU A 73 0.91 -2.74 -17.29
CA LEU A 73 -0.17 -3.59 -17.81
C LEU A 73 -0.02 -3.89 -19.29
N GLN A 74 0.37 -2.89 -20.10
CA GLN A 74 0.59 -2.98 -21.55
C GLN A 74 -0.60 -3.59 -22.31
N GLY A 75 -1.84 -3.41 -21.81
CA GLY A 75 -3.04 -4.06 -22.33
C GLY A 75 -3.05 -5.60 -22.23
N ARG A 76 -2.12 -6.19 -21.46
CA ARG A 76 -2.00 -7.66 -21.28
C ARG A 76 -2.79 -8.18 -20.08
N LEU A 77 -3.12 -7.28 -19.15
CA LEU A 77 -3.80 -7.61 -17.91
C LEU A 77 -4.70 -6.43 -17.52
N GLU A 78 -5.95 -6.71 -17.21
CA GLU A 78 -6.84 -5.69 -16.65
C GLU A 78 -6.35 -5.24 -15.27
N LYS A 79 -6.44 -3.95 -14.96
CA LYS A 79 -5.99 -3.40 -13.67
C LYS A 79 -6.74 -4.01 -12.47
N GLU A 80 -7.99 -4.42 -12.66
CA GLU A 80 -8.81 -5.11 -11.65
C GLU A 80 -8.45 -6.58 -11.49
N HIS A 81 -7.61 -7.15 -12.35
CA HIS A 81 -7.21 -8.55 -12.23
C HIS A 81 -6.45 -8.75 -10.92
N ILE A 82 -6.67 -9.88 -10.21
CA ILE A 82 -6.08 -10.16 -8.89
C ILE A 82 -4.54 -10.16 -8.86
N TYR A 83 -3.90 -10.41 -10.00
CA TYR A 83 -2.45 -10.35 -10.16
C TYR A 83 -1.90 -8.93 -10.38
N ALA A 84 -2.78 -7.99 -10.71
CA ALA A 84 -2.49 -6.57 -10.83
C ALA A 84 -2.90 -5.83 -9.54
N SER A 85 -4.09 -6.14 -9.00
CA SER A 85 -4.63 -5.59 -7.75
C SER A 85 -4.93 -6.71 -6.74
N PRO A 86 -3.93 -7.21 -5.99
CA PRO A 86 -4.10 -8.26 -5.00
C PRO A 86 -5.13 -7.99 -3.89
N LEU A 87 -5.48 -6.72 -3.64
CA LEU A 87 -6.55 -6.37 -2.69
C LEU A 87 -7.92 -6.95 -3.10
N LEU A 88 -8.09 -7.24 -4.39
CA LEU A 88 -9.33 -7.77 -4.97
C LEU A 88 -9.39 -9.30 -4.98
N ASP A 89 -8.34 -9.98 -4.53
CA ASP A 89 -8.30 -11.44 -4.44
C ASP A 89 -9.01 -11.96 -3.18
N ASP A 90 -9.33 -13.25 -3.20
CA ASP A 90 -9.66 -14.00 -2.00
C ASP A 90 -8.40 -14.17 -1.14
N MET A 91 -8.40 -13.60 0.07
CA MET A 91 -7.23 -13.62 0.95
C MET A 91 -7.14 -14.81 1.90
N HIS A 92 -8.03 -15.80 1.78
CA HIS A 92 -7.93 -17.04 2.56
C HIS A 92 -6.68 -17.85 2.16
N ASP A 93 -6.10 -18.55 3.14
CA ASP A 93 -4.93 -19.43 2.96
C ASP A 93 -3.67 -18.72 2.44
N LEU A 94 -3.56 -17.40 2.62
CA LEU A 94 -2.32 -16.68 2.33
C LEU A 94 -1.25 -16.98 3.39
N PRO A 95 0.05 -16.95 3.02
CA PRO A 95 1.13 -17.11 3.99
C PRO A 95 1.06 -16.03 5.08
N PRO A 96 1.57 -16.34 6.29
CA PRO A 96 1.81 -15.32 7.32
C PRO A 96 2.51 -14.09 6.74
N THR A 97 2.01 -12.92 7.09
CA THR A 97 2.37 -11.66 6.45
C THR A 97 2.99 -10.70 7.45
N LEU A 98 4.15 -10.14 7.12
CA LEU A 98 4.67 -8.92 7.73
C LEU A 98 4.48 -7.77 6.73
N LEU A 99 3.62 -6.81 7.07
CA LEU A 99 3.30 -5.64 6.26
C LEU A 99 3.93 -4.39 6.88
N LEU A 100 4.73 -3.65 6.11
CA LEU A 100 5.36 -2.42 6.54
C LEU A 100 5.10 -1.28 5.56
N PHE A 101 4.68 -0.13 6.09
CA PHE A 101 4.43 1.08 5.30
C PHE A 101 4.51 2.33 6.18
N GLY A 102 4.56 3.52 5.55
CA GLY A 102 4.64 4.80 6.24
C GLY A 102 3.29 5.49 6.35
N GLU A 103 3.07 6.29 7.40
CA GLU A 103 1.79 7.01 7.57
C GLU A 103 1.55 8.08 6.50
N HIS A 104 2.61 8.57 5.85
CA HIS A 104 2.56 9.54 4.74
C HIS A 104 2.75 8.88 3.37
N ASP A 105 2.68 7.56 3.28
CA ASP A 105 2.63 6.89 1.99
C ASP A 105 1.31 7.24 1.27
N PHE A 106 1.38 7.44 -0.04
CA PHE A 106 0.20 7.61 -0.89
C PHE A 106 -0.61 6.31 -0.97
N LEU A 107 0.00 5.15 -0.72
CA LEU A 107 -0.64 3.83 -0.68
C LEU A 107 -1.24 3.48 0.69
N VAL A 108 -1.07 4.33 1.71
CA VAL A 108 -1.42 3.99 3.11
C VAL A 108 -2.86 3.50 3.29
N PHE A 109 -3.83 4.02 2.52
CA PHE A 109 -5.23 3.60 2.63
C PHE A 109 -5.48 2.21 2.07
N GLU A 110 -4.85 1.87 0.93
CA GLU A 110 -4.96 0.53 0.37
C GLU A 110 -4.16 -0.48 1.19
N ASP A 111 -3.04 -0.07 1.79
CA ASP A 111 -2.29 -0.89 2.75
C ASP A 111 -3.11 -1.23 3.99
N PHE A 112 -3.79 -0.23 4.57
CA PHE A 112 -4.71 -0.46 5.68
C PHE A 112 -5.87 -1.35 5.25
N ALA A 113 -6.43 -1.16 4.05
CA ALA A 113 -7.49 -2.03 3.54
C ALA A 113 -7.00 -3.47 3.39
N TYR A 114 -5.81 -3.68 2.83
CA TYR A 114 -5.20 -4.99 2.66
C TYR A 114 -4.95 -5.68 4.00
N ALA A 115 -4.43 -4.95 4.99
CA ALA A 115 -4.27 -5.45 6.37
C ALA A 115 -5.61 -5.91 6.97
N ARG A 116 -6.68 -5.13 6.78
CA ARG A 116 -8.02 -5.44 7.29
C ARG A 116 -8.62 -6.65 6.58
N THR A 117 -8.43 -6.77 5.27
CA THR A 117 -8.89 -7.91 4.48
C THR A 117 -8.14 -9.20 4.88
N LEU A 118 -6.82 -9.15 5.06
CA LEU A 118 -6.03 -10.27 5.58
C LEU A 118 -6.51 -10.73 6.96
N GLN A 119 -6.72 -9.76 7.87
CA GLN A 119 -7.19 -10.06 9.21
C GLN A 119 -8.59 -10.70 9.20
N LYS A 120 -9.49 -10.23 8.32
CA LYS A 120 -10.82 -10.79 8.13
C LYS A 120 -10.78 -12.22 7.59
N ALA A 121 -9.84 -12.52 6.69
CA ALA A 121 -9.62 -13.86 6.13
C ALA A 121 -8.94 -14.84 7.11
N GLY A 122 -8.57 -14.39 8.32
CA GLY A 122 -7.91 -15.22 9.33
C GLY A 122 -6.41 -15.42 9.11
N THR A 123 -5.79 -14.68 8.19
CA THR A 123 -4.36 -14.77 7.90
C THR A 123 -3.54 -14.15 9.03
N ALA A 124 -2.48 -14.85 9.46
CA ALA A 124 -1.55 -14.34 10.47
C ALA A 124 -0.84 -13.08 9.95
N LEU A 125 -1.03 -11.95 10.63
CA LEU A 125 -0.54 -10.64 10.21
C LEU A 125 0.23 -9.94 11.32
N LYS A 126 1.41 -9.42 10.98
CA LYS A 126 2.10 -8.37 11.72
C LYS A 126 2.18 -7.11 10.86
N MET A 127 1.69 -5.99 11.37
CA MET A 127 1.71 -4.70 10.67
C MET A 127 2.63 -3.72 11.40
N VAL A 128 3.49 -3.02 10.67
CA VAL A 128 4.37 -1.97 11.18
C VAL A 128 4.12 -0.69 10.39
N VAL A 129 3.65 0.36 11.07
CA VAL A 129 3.42 1.67 10.47
C VAL A 129 4.50 2.63 10.95
N TYR A 130 5.34 3.12 10.04
CA TYR A 130 6.35 4.12 10.32
C TYR A 130 5.72 5.50 10.38
N ARG A 131 5.84 6.16 11.54
CA ARG A 131 5.31 7.50 11.78
C ARG A 131 6.42 8.53 11.83
N GLU A 132 6.14 9.73 11.34
CA GLU A 132 6.99 10.89 11.57
C GLU A 132 7.04 11.15 13.08
N PRO A 133 8.22 11.22 13.71
CA PRO A 133 8.29 11.63 15.10
C PRO A 133 7.80 13.08 15.21
N ALA A 134 6.82 13.31 16.07
CA ALA A 134 6.53 14.66 16.54
C ALA A 134 7.77 15.16 17.31
N LEU A 135 8.59 16.02 16.68
CA LEU A 135 9.79 16.70 17.22
C LEU A 135 11.12 15.93 17.11
N PRO A 136 12.26 16.67 17.03
CA PRO A 136 13.47 16.16 16.41
C PRO A 136 14.13 15.10 17.28
N ILE A 137 14.54 14.03 16.63
CA ILE A 137 15.47 13.05 17.19
C ILE A 137 16.77 13.80 17.55
N ARG A 138 16.90 14.23 18.81
CA ARG A 138 18.21 14.45 19.41
C ARG A 138 18.78 13.07 19.69
N LEU A 139 19.49 12.52 18.72
CA LEU A 139 20.46 11.45 18.96
C LEU A 139 21.58 12.06 19.82
N ALA A 140 21.37 12.07 21.14
CA ALA A 140 22.46 12.30 22.08
C ALA A 140 23.29 11.02 22.13
N TRP A 141 24.33 10.95 21.29
CA TRP A 141 25.46 10.06 21.54
C TRP A 141 26.20 10.62 22.76
N ALA A 142 26.09 9.95 23.90
CA ALA A 142 27.00 10.15 25.02
C ALA A 142 28.08 9.05 24.94
N PRO A 143 29.35 9.39 24.69
CA PRO A 143 30.43 8.44 24.88
C PRO A 143 30.63 8.23 26.39
N GLY A 144 30.64 6.96 26.81
CA GLY A 144 31.22 6.50 28.06
C GLY A 144 32.66 6.08 27.85
#